data_AF-A0A7D5LDF5-F1
#
_entry.id   AF-A0A7D5LDF5-F1
#
_cell.length_a   1.000
_cell.length_b   1.000
_cell.length_c   1.000
_cell.angle_alpha   90.00
_cell.angle_beta   90.00
_cell.angle_gamma   90.00
#
_symmetry.space_group_name_H-M   'P 1'
#
loop_
_entity.id
_entity.type
_entity.pdbx_description
1 polymer ?
#
loop_
_entity_poly.entity_id
_entity_poly.type
_entity_poly.pdbx_seq_one_letter_code
_entity_poly.pdbx_strand_id
1 'polypeptide(L)'
;METGADEGGDAEPEADAESEPDGDEELPADLIEEAERLTRLARKAVDEEEAAAYRSDRERRLAEHDFTARVREGDDTLVLHPEEWLEDGLARVDRIEDTSRAIERPLSGPGDPDDWQAVEEYNASLVERVTAEHGETHGANARAFADFMGNHYAKRMDEATDEEVAEFLAEYFPRNAWPTDEQRDLAESSVGFVFESTDR
;
A
#
# COMPACT_ATOMS: atom_id res chain seq x y z
N MET A 1 21.16 -76.20 19.84
CA MET A 1 21.08 -74.79 20.31
C MET A 1 21.68 -73.89 19.23
N GLU A 2 20.95 -73.40 18.21
CA GLU A 2 19.48 -73.29 18.04
C GLU A 2 18.80 -72.41 19.11
N THR A 3 17.85 -71.52 18.80
CA THR A 3 17.15 -71.21 17.52
C THR A 3 16.42 -69.86 17.63
N GLY A 4 16.10 -69.23 16.50
CA GLY A 4 14.93 -68.34 16.28
C GLY A 4 14.98 -66.93 16.90
N ALA A 5 14.43 -65.86 16.32
CA ALA A 5 13.30 -65.67 15.38
C ALA A 5 11.91 -65.98 15.98
N ASP A 6 10.85 -65.15 15.89
CA ASP A 6 10.64 -63.71 15.52
C ASP A 6 9.45 -63.20 16.43
N GLU A 7 8.55 -62.22 16.20
CA GLU A 7 8.14 -61.36 15.07
C GLU A 7 7.26 -60.16 15.56
N GLY A 8 7.46 -58.95 15.01
CA GLY A 8 6.44 -57.85 14.92
C GLY A 8 6.10 -56.98 16.15
N GLY A 9 5.52 -55.78 15.90
CA GLY A 9 4.98 -54.89 16.95
C GLY A 9 4.92 -53.39 16.59
N ASP A 10 4.04 -52.99 15.67
CA ASP A 10 3.81 -51.59 15.28
C ASP A 10 2.84 -50.87 16.25
N ALA A 11 3.15 -49.63 16.65
CA ALA A 11 2.26 -48.70 17.35
C ALA A 11 2.88 -47.28 17.47
N GLU A 12 2.51 -46.36 16.59
CA GLU A 12 2.74 -44.92 16.81
C GLU A 12 1.70 -44.35 17.79
N PRO A 13 2.10 -43.60 18.84
CA PRO A 13 1.19 -42.78 19.61
C PRO A 13 1.13 -41.36 19.03
N GLU A 14 0.16 -41.18 18.13
CA GLU A 14 -0.66 -39.98 17.91
C GLU A 14 0.03 -38.60 18.06
N ALA A 15 0.18 -37.92 16.91
CA ALA A 15 0.39 -36.48 16.89
C ALA A 15 -0.93 -35.76 17.22
N ASP A 16 -1.02 -35.17 18.42
CA ASP A 16 -1.80 -33.95 18.63
C ASP A 16 -1.23 -33.15 19.82
N ALA A 17 -0.64 -32.02 19.49
CA ALA A 17 -0.20 -30.97 20.39
C ALA A 17 -0.09 -29.69 19.54
N GLU A 18 -1.26 -29.19 19.16
CA GLU A 18 -1.45 -27.88 18.52
C GLU A 18 -0.57 -26.86 19.25
N SER A 19 0.45 -26.34 18.58
CA SER A 19 1.29 -25.29 19.15
C SER A 19 0.49 -24.00 19.12
N GLU A 20 0.09 -23.56 20.30
CA GLU A 20 -0.72 -22.36 20.56
C GLU A 20 -0.13 -21.16 19.79
N PRO A 21 -0.96 -20.26 19.21
CA PRO A 21 -0.44 -19.01 18.65
C PRO A 21 0.15 -18.17 19.79
N ASP A 22 1.49 -18.11 19.85
CA ASP A 22 2.22 -17.23 20.77
C ASP A 22 1.78 -15.78 20.51
N GLY A 23 1.26 -15.13 21.56
CA GLY A 23 0.50 -13.89 21.42
C GLY A 23 1.35 -12.63 21.19
N ASP A 24 1.70 -12.38 19.93
CA ASP A 24 2.11 -11.09 19.37
C ASP A 24 1.72 -11.06 17.87
N GLU A 25 0.40 -11.11 17.59
CA GLU A 25 -0.14 -11.31 16.23
C GLU A 25 -0.17 -10.00 15.42
N GLU A 26 1.03 -9.59 14.97
CA GLU A 26 1.29 -8.44 14.11
C GLU A 26 0.92 -8.77 12.65
N LEU A 27 0.17 -7.88 11.97
CA LEU A 27 -0.26 -8.10 10.58
C LEU A 27 0.94 -8.19 9.63
N PRO A 28 0.94 -9.11 8.64
CA PRO A 28 1.98 -9.16 7.61
C PRO A 28 2.13 -7.83 6.86
N ALA A 29 3.36 -7.37 6.64
CA ALA A 29 3.65 -6.10 5.96
C ALA A 29 2.93 -5.97 4.60
N ASP A 30 3.03 -7.01 3.75
CA ASP A 30 2.35 -7.12 2.46
C ASP A 30 0.82 -6.90 2.56
N LEU A 31 0.20 -7.30 3.68
CA LEU A 31 -1.24 -7.12 3.93
C LEU A 31 -1.56 -5.69 4.41
N ILE A 32 -0.66 -5.07 5.19
CA ILE A 32 -0.79 -3.65 5.58
C ILE A 32 -0.71 -2.75 4.33
N GLU A 33 0.30 -2.99 3.47
CA GLU A 33 0.47 -2.30 2.20
C GLU A 33 -0.73 -2.50 1.25
N GLU A 34 -1.20 -3.73 1.10
CA GLU A 34 -2.37 -4.03 0.27
C GLU A 34 -3.67 -3.41 0.83
N ALA A 35 -3.87 -3.41 2.16
CA ALA A 35 -5.01 -2.77 2.78
C ALA A 35 -4.99 -1.24 2.61
N GLU A 36 -3.79 -0.64 2.60
CA GLU A 36 -3.60 0.77 2.25
C GLU A 36 -3.90 1.01 0.76
N ARG A 37 -3.31 0.21 -0.15
CA ARG A 37 -3.51 0.32 -1.61
C ARG A 37 -4.98 0.19 -1.99
N LEU A 38 -5.70 -0.81 -1.46
CA LEU A 38 -7.13 -0.98 -1.67
C LEU A 38 -7.95 0.19 -1.09
N THR A 39 -7.50 0.79 0.02
CA THR A 39 -8.14 2.00 0.57
C THR A 39 -7.87 3.25 -0.29
N ARG A 40 -6.68 3.38 -0.89
CA ARG A 40 -6.36 4.44 -1.88
C ARG A 40 -7.21 4.28 -3.14
N LEU A 41 -7.30 3.06 -3.69
CA LEU A 41 -8.12 2.73 -4.85
C LEU A 41 -9.61 3.01 -4.60
N ALA A 42 -10.16 2.57 -3.47
CA ALA A 42 -11.54 2.85 -3.07
C ALA A 42 -11.89 4.35 -2.91
N ARG A 43 -10.89 5.23 -2.85
CA ARG A 43 -11.04 6.70 -2.81
C ARG A 43 -10.81 7.37 -4.17
N LYS A 44 -10.04 6.75 -5.06
CA LYS A 44 -9.81 7.20 -6.45
C LYS A 44 -10.90 6.71 -7.42
N ALA A 45 -11.58 5.61 -7.10
CA ALA A 45 -12.65 5.03 -7.90
C ALA A 45 -13.81 6.01 -8.15
N VAL A 46 -14.22 6.15 -9.40
CA VAL A 46 -15.34 7.03 -9.82
C VAL A 46 -16.69 6.31 -9.72
N ASP A 47 -16.68 4.99 -9.76
CA ASP A 47 -17.86 4.14 -9.61
C ASP A 47 -17.98 3.57 -8.18
N GLU A 48 -19.19 3.54 -7.63
CA GLU A 48 -19.43 3.10 -6.25
C GLU A 48 -19.45 1.56 -6.11
N GLU A 49 -19.77 0.80 -7.17
CA GLU A 49 -19.66 -0.66 -7.15
C GLU A 49 -18.17 -1.08 -7.18
N GLU A 50 -17.33 -0.36 -7.94
CA GLU A 50 -15.87 -0.49 -7.91
C GLU A 50 -15.28 -0.09 -6.54
N ALA A 51 -15.66 1.07 -6.01
CA ALA A 51 -15.23 1.52 -4.68
C ALA A 51 -15.65 0.52 -3.58
N ALA A 52 -16.85 -0.06 -3.67
CA ALA A 52 -17.29 -1.12 -2.78
C ALA A 52 -16.48 -2.41 -2.92
N ALA A 53 -16.14 -2.83 -4.15
CA ALA A 53 -15.35 -4.03 -4.39
C ALA A 53 -13.96 -3.95 -3.73
N TYR A 54 -13.26 -2.81 -3.84
CA TYR A 54 -11.98 -2.60 -3.17
C TYR A 54 -12.08 -2.63 -1.64
N ARG A 55 -13.14 -2.02 -1.07
CA ARG A 55 -13.39 -2.04 0.39
C ARG A 55 -13.66 -3.45 0.90
N SER A 56 -14.53 -4.20 0.21
CA SER A 56 -14.87 -5.58 0.58
C SER A 56 -13.73 -6.57 0.39
N ASP A 57 -12.83 -6.38 -0.58
CA ASP A 57 -11.64 -7.23 -0.72
C ASP A 57 -10.64 -6.99 0.43
N ARG A 58 -10.44 -5.73 0.84
CA ARG A 58 -9.66 -5.37 2.03
C ARG A 58 -10.27 -5.97 3.29
N GLU A 59 -11.58 -5.78 3.50
CA GLU A 59 -12.30 -6.28 4.68
C GLU A 59 -12.22 -7.80 4.78
N ARG A 60 -12.37 -8.53 3.67
CA ARG A 60 -12.17 -9.98 3.61
C ARG A 60 -10.76 -10.38 4.08
N ARG A 61 -9.71 -9.76 3.54
CA ARG A 61 -8.31 -10.12 3.85
C ARG A 61 -7.91 -9.80 5.29
N LEU A 62 -8.46 -8.74 5.88
CA LEU A 62 -8.20 -8.40 7.30
C LEU A 62 -8.95 -9.34 8.25
N ALA A 63 -10.17 -9.76 7.89
CA ALA A 63 -10.94 -10.74 8.66
C ALA A 63 -10.32 -12.15 8.67
N GLU A 64 -9.42 -12.46 7.72
CA GLU A 64 -8.58 -13.68 7.77
C GLU A 64 -7.52 -13.65 8.89
N HIS A 65 -7.39 -12.53 9.61
CA HIS A 65 -6.49 -12.29 10.75
C HIS A 65 -7.21 -11.66 11.97
N ASP A 66 -8.55 -11.71 12.06
CA ASP A 66 -9.35 -11.04 13.10
C ASP A 66 -9.13 -9.50 13.21
N PHE A 67 -8.71 -8.84 12.12
CA PHE A 67 -8.56 -7.39 12.02
C PHE A 67 -9.67 -6.73 11.18
N THR A 68 -9.86 -5.43 11.38
CA THR A 68 -10.78 -4.59 10.60
C THR A 68 -10.17 -3.21 10.33
N ALA A 69 -10.80 -2.44 9.43
CA ALA A 69 -10.27 -1.18 8.90
C ALA A 69 -11.22 0.00 9.07
N ARG A 70 -10.68 1.15 9.48
CA ARG A 70 -11.40 2.42 9.56
C ARG A 70 -10.56 3.57 9.00
N VAL A 71 -11.17 4.46 8.22
CA VAL A 71 -10.55 5.75 7.85
C VAL A 71 -10.89 6.83 8.89
N ARG A 72 -9.89 7.64 9.26
CA ARG A 72 -9.99 8.78 10.17
C ARG A 72 -9.91 10.07 9.36
N GLU A 73 -11.06 10.65 9.04
CA GLU A 73 -11.21 11.82 8.15
C GLU A 73 -10.51 13.11 8.64
N GLY A 74 -10.09 13.19 9.91
CA GLY A 74 -9.50 14.39 10.49
C GLY A 74 -8.04 14.65 10.10
N ASP A 75 -7.34 13.61 9.67
CA ASP A 75 -5.92 13.57 9.31
C ASP A 75 -5.64 12.58 8.16
N ASP A 76 -6.70 12.07 7.53
CA ASP A 76 -6.67 11.15 6.40
C ASP A 76 -5.95 9.80 6.65
N THR A 77 -5.94 9.33 7.88
CA THR A 77 -5.26 8.09 8.29
C THR A 77 -6.16 6.86 8.14
N LEU A 78 -5.65 5.79 7.51
CA LEU A 78 -6.19 4.44 7.64
C LEU A 78 -5.72 3.84 8.97
N VAL A 79 -6.65 3.37 9.78
CA VAL A 79 -6.39 2.63 11.02
C VAL A 79 -6.82 1.19 10.82
N LEU A 80 -5.89 0.25 10.94
CA LEU A 80 -6.16 -1.18 11.05
C LEU A 80 -6.13 -1.53 12.54
N HIS A 81 -7.13 -2.25 13.04
CA HIS A 81 -7.18 -2.68 14.43
C HIS A 81 -7.93 -4.01 14.59
N PRO A 82 -7.73 -4.76 15.69
CA PRO A 82 -8.49 -5.98 15.96
C PRO A 82 -10.01 -5.77 15.95
N GLU A 83 -10.77 -6.73 15.41
CA GLU A 83 -12.24 -6.69 15.40
C GLU A 83 -12.83 -6.84 16.81
N GLU A 84 -12.15 -7.59 17.70
CA GLU A 84 -12.58 -7.81 19.09
C GLU A 84 -12.79 -6.52 19.89
N TRP A 85 -12.14 -5.40 19.52
CA TRP A 85 -12.35 -4.09 20.12
C TRP A 85 -13.74 -3.51 19.84
N LEU A 86 -14.46 -4.02 18.85
CA LEU A 86 -15.79 -3.57 18.46
C LEU A 86 -16.90 -4.42 19.12
N GLU A 87 -18.00 -3.76 19.47
CA GLU A 87 -19.27 -4.40 19.76
C GLU A 87 -20.38 -3.57 19.11
N ASP A 88 -21.14 -4.19 18.21
CA ASP A 88 -22.11 -3.54 17.30
C ASP A 88 -21.47 -2.44 16.42
N GLY A 89 -20.23 -2.67 15.95
CA GLY A 89 -19.45 -1.70 15.15
C GLY A 89 -18.92 -0.50 15.94
N LEU A 90 -19.09 -0.48 17.27
CA LEU A 90 -18.63 0.60 18.15
C LEU A 90 -17.47 0.13 19.02
N ALA A 91 -16.35 0.86 18.98
CA ALA A 91 -15.18 0.58 19.79
C ALA A 91 -15.49 0.65 21.29
N ARG A 92 -15.15 -0.40 22.03
CA ARG A 92 -15.36 -0.52 23.48
C ARG A 92 -14.02 -0.43 24.18
N VAL A 93 -13.77 0.71 24.83
CA VAL A 93 -12.49 1.02 25.49
C VAL A 93 -12.10 -0.06 26.50
N ASP A 94 -13.07 -0.66 27.20
CA ASP A 94 -12.87 -1.76 28.16
C ASP A 94 -12.40 -3.08 27.53
N ARG A 95 -12.30 -3.18 26.19
CA ARG A 95 -11.70 -4.29 25.44
C ARG A 95 -10.36 -3.95 24.78
N ILE A 96 -9.91 -2.70 24.86
CA ILE A 96 -8.65 -2.25 24.27
C ILE A 96 -7.56 -2.40 25.34
N GLU A 97 -7.08 -3.62 25.54
CA GLU A 97 -6.05 -3.92 26.55
C GLU A 97 -4.67 -3.37 26.16
N ASP A 98 -4.35 -3.34 24.86
CA ASP A 98 -3.18 -2.66 24.32
C ASP A 98 -3.51 -1.93 23.00
N THR A 99 -3.29 -0.62 22.99
CA THR A 99 -3.44 0.23 21.81
C THR A 99 -2.34 0.04 20.76
N SER A 100 -1.20 -0.59 21.09
CA SER A 100 -0.06 -0.75 20.16
C SER A 100 -0.37 -1.68 18.98
N ARG A 101 -1.35 -2.58 19.14
CA ARG A 101 -1.91 -3.44 18.08
C ARG A 101 -2.71 -2.66 17.00
N ALA A 102 -2.85 -1.33 17.12
CA ALA A 102 -3.43 -0.50 16.06
C ALA A 102 -2.35 0.01 15.11
N ILE A 103 -2.48 -0.29 13.82
CA ILE A 103 -1.56 0.12 12.77
C ILE A 103 -2.16 1.33 12.04
N GLU A 104 -1.44 2.45 12.05
CA GLU A 104 -1.86 3.69 11.39
C GLU A 104 -1.04 3.95 10.12
N ARG A 105 -1.73 4.18 8.98
CA ARG A 105 -1.13 4.44 7.66
C ARG A 105 -1.72 5.72 7.04
N PRO A 106 -0.95 6.81 6.90
CA PRO A 106 -1.44 8.06 6.31
C PRO A 106 -1.80 7.92 4.82
N LEU A 107 -3.04 8.23 4.44
CA LEU A 107 -3.47 8.19 3.04
C LEU A 107 -3.10 9.47 2.26
N SER A 108 -2.63 10.51 2.95
CA SER A 108 -2.21 11.80 2.38
C SER A 108 -0.88 12.27 2.99
N GLY A 109 -0.22 13.26 2.38
CA GLY A 109 1.07 13.75 2.85
C GLY A 109 2.25 12.86 2.47
N PRO A 110 3.46 13.10 3.03
CA PRO A 110 4.66 12.34 2.69
C PRO A 110 4.62 10.89 3.20
N GLY A 111 5.25 9.99 2.44
CA GLY A 111 5.61 8.63 2.86
C GLY A 111 6.86 8.60 3.73
N ASP A 112 7.42 7.41 3.94
CA ASP A 112 8.58 7.22 4.82
C ASP A 112 9.89 7.68 4.14
N PRO A 113 10.67 8.60 4.74
CA PRO A 113 11.94 9.05 4.18
C PRO A 113 13.03 7.96 4.15
N ASP A 114 12.94 6.90 4.96
CA ASP A 114 13.94 5.82 4.95
C ASP A 114 13.73 4.86 3.75
N ASP A 115 12.53 4.80 3.16
CA ASP A 115 12.21 4.01 1.95
C ASP A 115 12.66 4.67 0.62
N TRP A 116 13.32 5.83 0.68
CA TRP A 116 13.66 6.68 -0.48
C TRP A 116 14.31 5.92 -1.65
N GLN A 117 15.17 4.92 -1.40
CA GLN A 117 15.79 4.15 -2.48
C GLN A 117 14.79 3.24 -3.23
N ALA A 118 13.87 2.57 -2.52
CA ALA A 118 12.84 1.75 -3.16
C ALA A 118 11.87 2.61 -3.97
N VAL A 119 11.54 3.79 -3.44
CA VAL A 119 10.73 4.82 -4.11
C VAL A 119 11.41 5.33 -5.39
N GLU A 120 12.71 5.66 -5.34
CA GLU A 120 13.47 6.11 -6.50
C GLU A 120 13.61 5.01 -7.57
N GLU A 121 13.91 3.77 -7.18
CA GLU A 121 13.99 2.63 -8.12
C GLU A 121 12.64 2.33 -8.79
N TYR A 122 11.53 2.39 -8.03
CA TYR A 122 10.19 2.25 -8.60
C TYR A 122 9.85 3.41 -9.55
N ASN A 123 10.08 4.65 -9.13
CA ASN A 123 9.80 5.84 -9.94
C ASN A 123 10.65 5.87 -11.23
N ALA A 124 11.92 5.47 -11.17
CA ALA A 124 12.77 5.33 -12.35
C ALA A 124 12.17 4.34 -13.37
N SER A 125 11.61 3.22 -12.91
CA SER A 125 10.95 2.24 -13.81
C SER A 125 9.69 2.79 -14.50
N LEU A 126 9.00 3.76 -13.89
CA LEU A 126 7.87 4.48 -14.52
C LEU A 126 8.37 5.50 -15.55
N VAL A 127 9.44 6.23 -15.22
CA VAL A 127 10.09 7.17 -16.15
C VAL A 127 10.60 6.44 -17.39
N GLU A 128 11.22 5.27 -17.24
CA GLU A 128 11.65 4.44 -18.38
C GLU A 128 10.48 3.98 -19.25
N ARG A 129 9.37 3.52 -18.65
CA ARG A 129 8.13 3.15 -19.37
C ARG A 129 7.57 4.32 -20.18
N VAL A 130 7.37 5.48 -19.54
CA VAL A 130 6.84 6.68 -20.22
C VAL A 130 7.79 7.16 -21.32
N THR A 131 9.11 7.10 -21.10
CA THR A 131 10.11 7.42 -22.12
C THR A 131 10.03 6.48 -23.33
N ALA A 132 9.85 5.18 -23.10
CA ALA A 132 9.83 4.16 -24.15
C ALA A 132 8.53 4.18 -24.97
N GLU A 133 7.38 4.42 -24.34
CA GLU A 133 6.07 4.40 -25.02
C GLU A 133 5.67 5.77 -25.61
N HIS A 134 6.05 6.89 -24.98
CA HIS A 134 5.62 8.24 -25.35
C HIS A 134 6.76 9.17 -25.80
N GLY A 135 8.02 8.84 -25.52
CA GLY A 135 9.21 9.54 -26.03
C GLY A 135 9.88 10.49 -25.04
N GLU A 136 11.04 11.02 -25.44
CA GLU A 136 12.00 11.73 -24.56
C GLU A 136 11.39 12.97 -23.86
N THR A 137 10.52 13.76 -24.52
CA THR A 137 9.89 14.93 -23.89
C THR A 137 8.97 14.52 -22.73
N HIS A 138 8.16 13.47 -22.91
CA HIS A 138 7.30 12.92 -21.86
C HIS A 138 8.12 12.24 -20.75
N GLY A 139 9.19 11.52 -21.11
CA GLY A 139 10.16 10.95 -20.18
C GLY A 139 10.83 11.99 -19.28
N ALA A 140 11.27 13.11 -19.84
CA ALA A 140 11.88 14.21 -19.08
C ALA A 140 10.88 14.89 -18.13
N ASN A 141 9.61 15.02 -18.54
CA ASN A 141 8.54 15.53 -17.69
C ASN A 141 8.23 14.55 -16.53
N ALA A 142 8.13 13.25 -16.82
CA ALA A 142 7.97 12.21 -15.81
C ALA A 142 9.16 12.17 -14.84
N ARG A 143 10.40 12.38 -15.31
CA ARG A 143 11.57 12.48 -14.42
C ARG A 143 11.47 13.67 -13.47
N ALA A 144 11.01 14.83 -13.94
CA ALA A 144 10.77 15.97 -13.06
C ALA A 144 9.64 15.72 -12.03
N PHE A 145 8.67 14.86 -12.36
CA PHE A 145 7.62 14.43 -11.42
C PHE A 145 8.16 13.43 -10.37
N ALA A 146 9.04 12.50 -10.76
CA ALA A 146 9.82 11.69 -9.81
C ALA A 146 10.70 12.58 -8.93
N ASP A 147 11.34 13.58 -9.55
CA ASP A 147 11.98 14.77 -8.95
C ASP A 147 11.22 15.32 -7.74
N PHE A 148 9.94 15.62 -7.96
CA PHE A 148 9.02 16.17 -6.98
C PHE A 148 8.59 15.13 -5.93
N MET A 149 7.99 14.02 -6.36
CA MET A 149 7.39 13.02 -5.46
C MET A 149 8.42 12.36 -4.54
N GLY A 150 9.64 12.08 -5.04
CA GLY A 150 10.73 11.53 -4.23
C GLY A 150 11.29 12.53 -3.21
N ASN A 151 11.49 13.80 -3.59
CA ASN A 151 12.16 14.78 -2.72
C ASN A 151 11.22 15.59 -1.80
N HIS A 152 9.95 15.76 -2.17
CA HIS A 152 8.97 16.52 -1.36
C HIS A 152 8.05 15.60 -0.56
N TYR A 153 7.81 14.38 -1.05
CA TYR A 153 6.82 13.46 -0.48
C TYR A 153 7.36 12.06 -0.14
N ALA A 154 8.62 11.73 -0.43
CA ALA A 154 9.19 10.37 -0.27
C ALA A 154 8.24 9.27 -0.80
N LYS A 155 7.62 9.52 -1.97
CA LYS A 155 6.46 8.79 -2.48
C LYS A 155 6.64 8.30 -3.90
N ARG A 156 5.92 7.23 -4.24
CA ARG A 156 5.79 6.79 -5.64
C ARG A 156 4.89 7.77 -6.40
N MET A 157 5.14 7.91 -7.70
CA MET A 157 4.36 8.81 -8.56
C MET A 157 2.89 8.37 -8.76
N ASP A 158 2.61 7.07 -8.71
CA ASP A 158 1.26 6.51 -8.90
C ASP A 158 0.36 6.65 -7.64
N GLU A 159 1.00 6.80 -6.49
CA GLU A 159 0.36 7.08 -5.20
C GLU A 159 -0.01 8.57 -5.02
N ALA A 160 0.45 9.44 -5.92
CA ALA A 160 0.15 10.86 -5.89
C ALA A 160 -1.36 11.16 -5.91
N THR A 161 -1.73 12.23 -5.24
CA THR A 161 -3.08 12.79 -5.17
C THR A 161 -3.26 13.98 -6.12
N ASP A 162 -4.50 14.34 -6.43
CA ASP A 162 -4.82 15.46 -7.33
C ASP A 162 -4.25 16.80 -6.84
N GLU A 163 -4.14 16.99 -5.52
CA GLU A 163 -3.53 18.19 -4.90
C GLU A 163 -2.00 18.20 -5.08
N GLU A 164 -1.33 17.05 -4.87
CA GLU A 164 0.10 16.89 -5.13
C GLU A 164 0.43 17.09 -6.63
N VAL A 165 -0.42 16.58 -7.53
CA VAL A 165 -0.29 16.81 -8.99
C VAL A 165 -0.53 18.27 -9.35
N ALA A 166 -1.50 18.95 -8.73
CA ALA A 166 -1.75 20.37 -8.95
C ALA A 166 -0.57 21.24 -8.46
N GLU A 167 0.01 20.94 -7.29
CA GLU A 167 1.24 21.60 -6.82
C GLU A 167 2.41 21.35 -7.78
N PHE A 168 2.59 20.11 -8.26
CA PHE A 168 3.63 19.81 -9.23
C PHE A 168 3.53 20.71 -10.48
N LEU A 169 2.35 20.74 -11.12
CA LEU A 169 2.15 21.46 -12.38
C LEU A 169 2.17 22.99 -12.21
N ALA A 170 1.58 23.52 -11.14
CA ALA A 170 1.45 24.96 -10.93
C ALA A 170 2.64 25.62 -10.21
N GLU A 171 3.30 24.89 -9.29
CA GLU A 171 4.25 25.47 -8.33
C GLU A 171 5.66 24.89 -8.52
N TYR A 172 5.84 23.56 -8.54
CA TYR A 172 7.18 22.96 -8.57
C TYR A 172 7.82 22.97 -9.96
N PHE A 173 7.14 22.36 -10.95
CA PHE A 173 7.65 22.16 -12.30
C PHE A 173 8.12 23.46 -12.99
N PRO A 174 7.32 24.56 -13.03
CA PRO A 174 7.76 25.81 -13.67
C PRO A 174 8.90 26.53 -12.95
N ARG A 175 9.22 26.18 -11.69
CA ARG A 175 10.28 26.83 -10.89
C ARG A 175 11.57 26.02 -10.78
N ASN A 176 11.47 24.69 -10.79
CA ASN A 176 12.59 23.79 -10.50
C ASN A 176 13.08 23.01 -11.72
N ALA A 177 12.19 22.60 -12.63
CA ALA A 177 12.55 21.82 -13.81
C ALA A 177 13.01 22.69 -15.01
N TRP A 178 12.76 24.01 -14.96
CA TRP A 178 13.06 24.97 -16.03
C TRP A 178 12.61 24.52 -17.44
N PRO A 179 11.34 24.07 -17.60
CA PRO A 179 10.89 23.36 -18.79
C PRO A 179 10.88 24.25 -20.05
N THR A 180 11.16 23.64 -21.20
CA THR A 180 10.86 24.22 -22.50
C THR A 180 9.35 24.46 -22.66
N ASP A 181 8.96 25.25 -23.65
CA ASP A 181 7.53 25.50 -23.91
C ASP A 181 6.81 24.20 -24.32
N GLU A 182 7.46 23.32 -25.10
CA GLU A 182 6.94 21.99 -25.44
C GLU A 182 6.76 21.09 -24.18
N GLN A 183 7.75 21.07 -23.28
CA GLN A 183 7.64 20.35 -22.02
C GLN A 183 6.51 20.88 -21.14
N ARG A 184 6.26 22.19 -21.15
CA ARG A 184 5.18 22.83 -20.39
C ARG A 184 3.80 22.51 -20.96
N ASP A 185 3.65 22.59 -22.28
CA ASP A 185 2.39 22.28 -22.97
C ASP A 185 2.03 20.78 -22.88
N LEU A 186 3.02 19.90 -22.65
CA LEU A 186 2.83 18.45 -22.49
C LEU A 186 2.83 17.97 -21.03
N ALA A 187 3.00 18.85 -20.03
CA ALA A 187 3.25 18.45 -18.64
C ALA A 187 2.13 17.59 -18.03
N GLU A 188 0.88 18.05 -18.15
CA GLU A 188 -0.31 17.38 -17.62
C GLU A 188 -0.50 15.99 -18.23
N SER A 189 -0.40 15.87 -19.57
CA SER A 189 -0.47 14.57 -20.26
C SER A 189 0.68 13.63 -19.90
N SER A 190 1.87 14.17 -19.59
CA SER A 190 3.02 13.37 -19.15
C SER A 190 2.77 12.72 -17.78
N VAL A 191 2.12 13.43 -16.86
CA VAL A 191 1.70 12.88 -15.56
C VAL A 191 0.58 11.85 -15.76
N GLY A 192 -0.37 12.09 -16.67
CA GLY A 192 -1.38 11.11 -17.07
C GLY A 192 -0.76 9.77 -17.51
N PHE A 193 0.26 9.81 -18.37
CA PHE A 193 0.95 8.59 -18.83
C PHE A 193 1.70 7.84 -17.72
N VAL A 194 2.06 8.49 -16.61
CA VAL A 194 2.64 7.80 -15.43
C VAL A 194 1.58 6.92 -14.75
N PHE A 195 0.35 7.41 -14.60
CA PHE A 195 -0.76 6.60 -14.08
C PHE A 195 -1.19 5.51 -15.08
N GLU A 196 -1.30 5.82 -16.38
CA GLU A 196 -1.59 4.79 -17.41
C GLU A 196 -0.52 3.67 -17.47
N SER A 197 0.70 3.94 -16.99
CA SER A 197 1.79 2.96 -16.93
C SER A 197 1.66 1.94 -15.78
N THR A 198 0.71 2.09 -14.85
CA THR A 198 0.60 1.22 -13.65
C THR A 198 -0.37 0.04 -13.79
N ASP A 199 -1.32 0.10 -14.72
CA ASP A 199 -2.35 -0.93 -14.94
C ASP A 199 -1.93 -2.01 -15.96
N ARG A 200 -0.67 -2.50 -15.90
CA ARG A 200 -0.08 -3.46 -16.85
C ARG A 200 0.84 -4.52 -16.24
#